data_AF-A0A1Z4EFP9-F1
#
_entry.id   AF-A0A1Z4EFP9-F1
#
_cell.length_a   1.000
_cell.length_b   1.000
_cell.length_c   1.000
_cell.angle_alpha   90.00
_cell.angle_beta   90.00
_cell.angle_gamma   90.00
#
_symmetry.space_group_name_H-M   'P 1'
#
loop_
_entity.id
_entity.type
_entity.pdbx_description
1 polymer ?
#
loop_
_entity_poly.entity_id
_entity_poly.type
_entity_poly.pdbx_seq_one_letter_code
_entity_poly.pdbx_strand_id
1 'polypeptide(L)' 'MRLHNRRQAACNEGIAAPKFRNHMCDKLFIFKGIPSTSPLCTWVNEPREPEALPADWVYDESSVGARPDNPPF' A
#
# COMPACT_ATOMS: atom_id res chain seq x y z
N MET A 1 1.72 19.09 19.19
CA MET A 1 2.71 18.02 18.89
C MET A 1 2.10 16.66 18.57
N ARG A 2 1.11 16.12 19.31
CA ARG A 2 0.61 14.73 19.10
C ARG A 2 -0.16 14.46 17.79
N LEU A 3 -0.93 15.43 17.27
CA LEU A 3 -1.76 15.22 16.06
C LEU A 3 -0.95 15.16 14.76
N HIS A 4 0.12 15.96 14.65
CA HIS A 4 0.96 15.99 13.45
C HIS A 4 1.63 14.64 13.19
N ASN A 5 2.15 14.01 14.25
CA ASN A 5 2.79 12.70 14.18
C ASN A 5 1.80 11.59 13.77
N ARG A 6 0.52 11.69 14.17
CA ARG A 6 -0.51 10.70 13.81
C ARG A 6 -0.91 10.78 12.35
N ARG A 7 -1.13 11.99 11.83
CA ARG A 7 -1.41 12.18 10.40
C ARG A 7 -0.25 11.67 9.54
N GLN A 8 0.99 11.94 9.94
CA GLN A 8 2.16 11.44 9.23
C GLN A 8 2.27 9.91 9.28
N ALA A 9 1.99 9.28 10.43
CA ALA A 9 1.94 7.83 10.56
C ALA A 9 0.87 7.22 9.65
N ALA A 10 -0.34 7.77 9.64
CA ALA A 10 -1.42 7.30 8.78
C ALA A 10 -1.14 7.51 7.28
N CYS A 11 -0.47 8.62 6.92
CA CYS A 11 0.01 8.79 5.55
C CYS A 11 0.99 7.68 5.17
N ASN A 12 1.95 7.38 6.04
CA ASN A 12 2.94 6.33 5.82
C ASN A 12 2.29 4.94 5.71
N GLU A 13 1.29 4.66 6.54
CA GLU A 13 0.52 3.41 6.49
C GLU A 13 -0.30 3.30 5.19
N GLY A 14 -0.94 4.38 4.76
CA GLY A 14 -1.73 4.43 3.53
C GLY A 14 -0.92 4.14 2.27
N ILE A 15 0.37 4.50 2.24
CA ILE A 15 1.27 4.22 1.10
C ILE A 15 2.15 2.99 1.30
N ALA A 16 2.14 2.35 2.48
CA ALA A 16 3.05 1.25 2.79
C ALA A 16 2.82 0.05 1.88
N ALA A 17 1.56 -0.32 1.63
CA ALA A 17 1.21 -1.43 0.75
C ALA A 17 1.55 -1.16 -0.73
N PRO A 18 1.15 -0.02 -1.34
CA PRO A 18 1.59 0.37 -2.69
C PRO A 18 3.11 0.35 -2.86
N LYS A 19 3.84 0.95 -1.91
CA LYS A 19 5.31 1.00 -1.92
C LYS A 19 5.94 -0.39 -1.84
N PHE A 20 5.41 -1.26 -0.98
CA PHE A 20 5.89 -2.64 -0.87
C PHE A 20 5.66 -3.42 -2.16
N ARG A 21 4.47 -3.30 -2.77
CA ARG A 21 4.15 -3.94 -4.05
C ARG A 21 5.09 -3.49 -5.13
N ASN A 22 5.27 -2.18 -5.29
CA ASN A 22 6.20 -1.64 -6.26
C ASN A 22 7.63 -2.15 -6.03
N HIS A 23 8.10 -2.10 -4.80
CA HIS A 23 9.42 -2.62 -4.45
C HIS A 23 9.58 -4.11 -4.81
N MET A 24 8.55 -4.93 -4.59
CA MET A 24 8.60 -6.35 -4.92
C MET A 24 8.61 -6.59 -6.43
N CYS A 25 7.83 -5.88 -7.24
CA CYS A 25 7.95 -6.08 -8.69
C CYS A 25 9.30 -5.56 -9.24
N ASP A 26 9.93 -4.54 -8.62
CA ASP A 26 11.31 -4.15 -8.96
C ASP A 26 12.30 -5.27 -8.67
N LYS A 27 12.24 -5.86 -7.47
CA LYS A 27 13.10 -6.99 -7.10
C LYS A 27 12.90 -8.16 -8.05
N LEU A 28 11.66 -8.51 -8.36
CA LEU A 28 11.36 -9.60 -9.29
C LEU A 28 11.91 -9.31 -10.68
N PHE A 29 11.82 -8.07 -11.16
CA PHE A 29 12.42 -7.66 -12.43
C PHE A 29 13.96 -7.80 -12.40
N ILE A 30 14.62 -7.35 -11.34
CA ILE A 30 16.08 -7.49 -11.18
C ILE A 30 16.50 -8.97 -11.22
N PHE A 31 15.75 -9.86 -10.56
CA PHE A 31 16.10 -11.28 -10.50
C PHE A 31 15.71 -12.08 -11.75
N LYS A 32 14.63 -11.73 -12.45
CA LYS A 32 14.10 -12.49 -13.59
C LYS A 32 14.39 -11.86 -14.95
N GLY A 33 14.73 -10.57 -14.99
CA GLY A 33 15.10 -9.81 -16.19
C GLY A 33 13.95 -9.41 -17.12
N ILE A 34 12.84 -10.15 -17.12
CA ILE A 34 11.65 -9.86 -17.95
C ILE A 34 10.37 -10.00 -17.14
N PRO A 35 9.31 -9.20 -17.44
CA PRO A 35 7.98 -9.45 -16.93
C PRO A 35 7.49 -10.85 -17.34
N SER A 36 6.56 -11.40 -16.57
CA SER A 36 5.97 -12.70 -16.90
C SER A 36 5.05 -12.56 -18.11
N THR A 37 5.08 -13.50 -19.06
CA THR A 37 4.10 -13.54 -20.16
C THR A 37 2.85 -14.35 -19.81
N SER A 38 2.85 -15.01 -18.65
CA SER A 38 1.73 -15.84 -18.22
C SER A 38 0.54 -14.96 -17.82
N PRO A 39 -0.67 -15.25 -18.31
CA PRO A 39 -1.89 -14.52 -17.95
C PRO A 39 -2.28 -14.72 -16.48
N LEU A 40 -1.71 -15.73 -15.81
CA LEU A 40 -1.94 -16.00 -14.39
C LEU A 40 -0.99 -15.22 -13.47
N CYS A 41 0.00 -14.53 -14.02
CA CYS A 41 1.01 -13.79 -13.25
C CYS A 41 0.70 -12.29 -13.22
N THR A 42 -0.58 -11.96 -12.97
CA THR A 42 -1.09 -10.58 -13.07
C THR A 42 -0.38 -9.65 -12.11
N TRP A 43 -0.19 -10.06 -10.85
CA TRP A 43 0.37 -9.21 -9.80
C TRP A 43 1.80 -8.70 -10.10
N VAL A 44 2.65 -9.52 -10.73
CA VAL A 44 4.03 -9.11 -11.08
C VAL A 44 4.05 -8.12 -12.25
N ASN A 45 3.03 -8.19 -13.10
CA ASN A 45 2.88 -7.39 -14.31
C ASN A 45 1.93 -6.20 -14.12
N GLU A 46 1.34 -6.05 -12.94
CA GLU A 46 0.46 -4.94 -12.61
C GLU A 46 1.24 -3.61 -12.74
N PRO A 47 0.58 -2.55 -13.24
CA PRO A 47 1.19 -1.24 -13.30
C PRO A 47 1.51 -0.75 -11.89
N ARG A 48 2.49 0.16 -11.80
CA ARG A 48 2.91 0.73 -10.52
C ARG A 48 1.77 1.48 -9.86
N GLU A 49 1.53 1.17 -8.60
CA GLU A 49 0.58 1.91 -7.78
C GLU A 49 1.22 3.26 -7.37
N PRO A 50 0.45 4.35 -7.27
CA PRO A 50 0.96 5.63 -6.77
C PRO A 50 1.49 5.50 -5.33
N GLU A 51 2.75 5.87 -5.09
CA GLU A 51 3.35 5.88 -3.75
C GLU A 51 3.12 7.19 -2.97
N ALA A 52 2.23 8.03 -3.46
CA ALA A 52 1.80 9.25 -2.81
C ALA A 52 0.30 9.24 -2.64
N LEU A 53 -0.16 9.71 -1.48
CA LEU A 53 -1.59 9.90 -1.26
C LEU A 53 -2.10 11.06 -2.14
N PRO A 54 -3.36 10.99 -2.59
CA PRO A 54 -4.02 12.11 -3.24
C PRO A 54 -3.97 13.39 -2.40
N ALA A 55 -3.93 14.55 -3.04
CA ALA A 55 -3.88 15.84 -2.34
C ALA A 55 -5.12 16.11 -1.47
N ASP A 56 -6.25 15.52 -1.85
CA ASP A 56 -7.54 15.53 -1.17
C ASP A 56 -7.69 14.41 -0.14
N TRP A 57 -6.66 13.59 0.10
CA TRP A 57 -6.73 12.53 1.10
C TRP A 57 -6.92 13.11 2.51
N VAL A 58 -8.06 12.75 3.11
CA VAL A 58 -8.40 13.12 4.48
C VAL A 58 -8.08 11.94 5.38
N TYR A 59 -7.30 12.20 6.42
CA TYR A 59 -7.11 11.25 7.50
C TYR A 59 -8.43 11.12 8.29
N ASP A 60 -9.11 9.98 8.15
CA ASP A 60 -10.32 9.68 8.90
C ASP A 60 -9.97 9.30 10.34
N GLU A 61 -10.00 10.27 11.26
CA GLU A 61 -9.72 10.04 12.68
C GLU A 61 -10.71 9.04 13.31
N SER A 62 -11.92 8.91 12.76
CA SER A 62 -12.98 8.01 13.24
C SER A 62 -12.64 6.54 13.02
N SER A 63 -11.86 6.24 11.98
CA SER A 63 -11.49 4.87 11.59
C SER A 63 -10.56 4.17 12.59
N VAL A 64 -9.84 4.92 13.41
CA VAL A 64 -8.89 4.38 14.42
C VAL A 64 -9.63 3.73 15.60
N GLY A 65 -10.90 4.05 15.82
CA GLY A 65 -11.70 3.54 16.94
C GLY A 65 -12.55 2.31 16.63
N ALA A 66 -12.77 1.99 15.35
CA ALA A 66 -13.64 0.91 14.93
C ALA A 66 -12.84 -0.19 14.24
N ARG A 67 -11.97 -0.87 14.98
CA ARG A 67 -11.58 -2.22 14.56
C ARG A 67 -12.87 -3.04 14.66
N PRO A 68 -13.42 -3.60 13.56
CA PRO A 68 -14.58 -4.46 13.68
C PRO A 68 -14.21 -5.55 14.68
N ASP A 69 -15.07 -5.70 15.71
CA ASP A 69 -14.91 -6.73 16.72
C ASP A 69 -14.60 -8.04 16.01
N ASN A 70 -13.59 -8.73 16.53
CA ASN A 70 -13.07 -9.97 15.96
C ASN A 70 -14.26 -10.85 15.57
N PRO A 71 -14.42 -11.26 14.29
CA PRO A 71 -15.48 -12.17 13.92
C PRO A 71 -15.38 -13.41 14.81
N PRO A 72 -16.51 -13.99 15.25
CA PRO A 72 -16.45 -15.18 16.09
C PRO A 72 -15.78 -16.31 15.30
N PHE A 73 -14.56 -16.65 15.71
CA PHE A 73 -13.95 -17.95 15.43
C PHE A 73 -14.05 -18.78 16.69
#